data_AF-A0A850DV47-F1
#
_entry.id   AF-A0A850DV47-F1
#
_cell.length_a   1.000
_cell.length_b   1.000
_cell.length_c   1.000
_cell.angle_alpha   90.00
_cell.angle_beta   90.00
_cell.angle_gamma   90.00
#
_symmetry.space_group_name_H-M   'P 1'
#
loop_
_entity.id
_entity.type
_entity.pdbx_description
1 polymer ?
#
loop_
_entity_poly.entity_id
_entity_poly.type
_entity_poly.pdbx_seq_one_letter_code
_entity_poly.pdbx_strand_id
1 'polypeptide(L)'
;MGTDDPVVGRAGAVGLAVALPVLLVVSWLVQLGVLLQASFGADDTRPGPGGVLAGLLVGMLLAVGVPVVVIVVYVLKRRRQPRTSLAAVISAIVVLVIAVPLNTLGIAGQVGTVAEDARLRAQPATAAERHFAHSEGGAEAALNRIGDRTVELLGSRRSEGFRSDGSPKGGAYSEPCLLDNRQEGLEWEYWFIAAELHDASGADLLPDGAATVPGGATDLAAVRAAWQAEGIGAARSAVGSEEQYEPRADWLASSSYARPGPTVVLRTICLER
;
A
#
# COMPACT_ATOMS: atom_id res chain seq x y z
N MET A 1 35.25 -56.73 -31.95
CA MET A 1 33.93 -56.19 -31.58
C MET A 1 34.07 -55.59 -30.19
N GLY A 2 33.83 -54.29 -30.04
CA GLY A 2 34.09 -53.53 -28.82
C GLY A 2 34.16 -52.04 -29.12
N THR A 3 33.13 -51.53 -29.81
CA THR A 3 32.80 -50.11 -29.89
C THR A 3 32.02 -49.72 -28.63
N ASP A 4 32.07 -48.43 -28.29
CA ASP A 4 31.32 -47.72 -27.23
C ASP A 4 31.99 -47.81 -25.83
N ASP A 5 32.54 -46.76 -25.21
CA ASP A 5 31.89 -45.47 -24.88
C ASP A 5 32.89 -44.30 -24.59
N PRO A 6 33.21 -43.46 -25.58
CA PRO A 6 33.67 -42.08 -25.33
C PRO A 6 32.57 -41.03 -25.54
N VAL A 7 31.44 -41.43 -26.14
CA VAL A 7 30.40 -40.53 -26.67
C VAL A 7 29.46 -40.05 -25.57
N VAL A 8 29.12 -40.91 -24.60
CA VAL A 8 28.20 -40.59 -23.49
C VAL A 8 28.72 -39.43 -22.62
N GLY A 9 30.03 -39.35 -22.38
CA GLY A 9 30.66 -38.26 -21.61
C GLY A 9 30.72 -36.91 -22.35
N ARG A 10 30.79 -36.92 -23.69
CA ARG A 10 30.81 -35.71 -24.52
C ARG A 10 29.40 -35.16 -24.77
N ALA A 11 28.43 -36.03 -25.06
CA ALA A 11 27.04 -35.65 -25.27
C ALA A 11 26.44 -34.99 -24.01
N GLY A 12 26.71 -35.56 -22.82
CA GLY A 12 26.29 -34.95 -21.55
C GLY A 12 26.94 -33.58 -21.29
N ALA A 13 28.21 -33.40 -21.62
CA ALA A 13 28.92 -32.13 -21.44
C ALA A 13 28.42 -31.04 -22.41
N VAL A 14 28.08 -31.40 -23.66
CA VAL A 14 27.50 -30.48 -24.64
C VAL A 14 26.07 -30.11 -24.25
N GLY A 15 25.26 -31.07 -23.82
CA GLY A 15 23.90 -30.81 -23.32
C GLY A 15 23.90 -29.84 -22.13
N LEU A 16 24.82 -30.03 -21.18
CA LEU A 16 24.97 -29.11 -20.05
C LEU A 16 25.44 -27.72 -20.49
N ALA A 17 26.36 -27.65 -21.47
CA ALA A 17 26.87 -26.37 -21.98
C ALA A 17 25.76 -25.53 -22.65
N VAL A 18 24.76 -26.16 -23.26
CA VAL A 18 23.58 -25.49 -23.84
C VAL A 18 22.52 -25.17 -22.78
N ALA A 19 22.33 -26.05 -21.79
CA ALA A 19 21.35 -25.86 -20.73
C ALA A 19 21.67 -24.66 -19.83
N LEU A 20 22.96 -24.36 -19.57
CA LEU A 20 23.36 -23.27 -18.69
C LEU A 20 22.92 -21.86 -19.20
N PRO A 21 23.15 -21.48 -20.48
CA PRO A 21 22.58 -20.25 -21.04
C PRO A 21 21.05 -20.21 -21.00
N VAL A 22 20.38 -21.33 -21.29
CA VAL A 22 18.90 -21.40 -21.20
C VAL A 22 18.44 -21.11 -19.77
N LEU A 23 19.12 -21.68 -18.78
CA LEU A 23 18.80 -21.49 -17.38
C LEU A 23 19.06 -20.06 -16.91
N LEU A 24 20.09 -19.39 -17.45
CA LEU A 24 20.31 -17.96 -17.25
C LEU A 24 19.10 -17.13 -17.74
N VAL A 25 18.63 -17.40 -18.96
CA VAL A 25 17.45 -16.72 -19.53
C VAL A 25 16.20 -16.98 -18.68
N VAL A 26 15.96 -18.24 -18.29
CA VAL A 26 14.84 -18.60 -17.39
C VAL A 26 14.93 -17.83 -16.07
N SER A 27 16.12 -17.69 -15.49
CA SER A 27 16.30 -16.93 -14.25
C SER A 27 15.89 -15.46 -14.42
N TRP A 28 16.24 -14.84 -15.56
CA TRP A 28 15.87 -13.47 -15.84
C TRP A 28 14.37 -13.32 -16.05
N LEU A 29 13.72 -14.29 -16.69
CA LEU A 29 12.26 -14.30 -16.82
C LEU A 29 11.56 -14.39 -15.46
N VAL A 30 12.08 -15.22 -14.55
CA VAL A 30 11.57 -15.31 -13.17
C VAL A 30 11.74 -13.96 -12.45
N GLN A 31 12.92 -13.36 -12.51
CA GLN A 31 13.21 -12.07 -11.87
C GLN A 31 12.38 -10.93 -12.45
N LEU A 32 12.25 -10.89 -13.78
CA LEU A 32 11.39 -9.94 -14.48
C LEU A 32 9.94 -10.12 -14.06
N GLY A 33 9.47 -11.36 -13.94
CA GLY A 33 8.12 -11.67 -13.46
C GLY A 33 7.86 -11.10 -12.06
N VAL A 34 8.80 -11.27 -11.13
CA VAL A 34 8.70 -10.70 -9.77
C VAL A 34 8.65 -9.17 -9.80
N LEU A 35 9.50 -8.53 -10.60
CA LEU A 35 9.51 -7.06 -10.73
C LEU A 35 8.23 -6.52 -11.39
N LEU A 36 7.70 -7.23 -12.39
CA LEU A 36 6.44 -6.90 -13.04
C LEU A 36 5.27 -7.05 -12.06
N GLN A 37 5.24 -8.12 -11.27
CA GLN A 37 4.23 -8.29 -10.22
C GLN A 37 4.33 -7.19 -9.16
N ALA A 38 5.55 -6.81 -8.75
CA ALA A 38 5.77 -5.71 -7.83
C ALA A 38 5.28 -4.36 -8.37
N SER A 39 5.32 -4.17 -9.68
CA SER A 39 4.99 -2.88 -10.32
C SER A 39 3.53 -2.79 -10.79
N PHE A 40 2.95 -3.91 -11.22
CA PHE A 40 1.64 -3.96 -11.90
C PHE A 40 0.67 -4.97 -11.30
N GLY A 41 1.08 -5.75 -10.30
CA GLY A 41 0.20 -6.67 -9.60
C GLY A 41 -0.91 -5.94 -8.86
N ALA A 42 -2.06 -6.59 -8.71
CA ALA A 42 -3.14 -6.15 -7.83
C ALA A 42 -2.62 -6.04 -6.39
N ASP A 43 -3.12 -5.06 -5.63
CA ASP A 43 -2.55 -4.69 -4.33
C ASP A 43 -2.42 -5.87 -3.36
N ASP A 44 -3.40 -6.78 -3.33
CA ASP A 44 -3.41 -7.97 -2.47
C ASP A 44 -2.35 -9.03 -2.83
N THR A 45 -1.83 -8.99 -4.06
CA THR A 45 -0.87 -9.99 -4.59
C THR A 45 0.50 -9.40 -4.84
N ARG A 46 0.66 -8.08 -4.67
CA ARG A 46 1.89 -7.38 -4.95
C ARG A 46 2.93 -7.76 -3.88
N PRO A 47 4.08 -8.33 -4.26
CA PRO A 47 5.11 -8.67 -3.29
C PRO A 47 5.65 -7.38 -2.67
N GLY A 48 5.67 -7.31 -1.33
CA GLY A 48 6.38 -6.26 -0.61
C GLY A 48 7.91 -6.32 -0.85
N PRO A 49 8.69 -5.36 -0.33
CA PRO A 49 10.13 -5.29 -0.55
C PRO A 49 10.87 -6.60 -0.24
N GLY A 50 10.52 -7.27 0.86
CA GLY A 50 11.09 -8.57 1.23
C GLY A 50 10.72 -9.70 0.26
N GLY A 51 9.50 -9.68 -0.29
CA GLY A 51 9.04 -10.63 -1.31
C GLY A 51 9.79 -10.46 -2.63
N VAL A 52 10.03 -9.20 -3.04
CA VAL A 52 10.85 -8.89 -4.23
C VAL A 52 12.27 -9.41 -4.05
N LEU A 53 12.91 -9.11 -2.92
CA LEU A 53 14.25 -9.60 -2.62
C LEU A 53 14.32 -11.13 -2.64
N ALA A 54 13.35 -11.82 -2.03
CA ALA A 54 13.29 -13.28 -2.04
C ALA A 54 13.17 -13.83 -3.47
N GLY A 55 12.32 -13.24 -4.30
CA GLY A 55 12.17 -13.63 -5.71
C GLY A 55 13.45 -13.42 -6.52
N LEU A 56 14.17 -12.31 -6.29
CA LEU A 56 15.46 -12.07 -6.92
C LEU A 56 16.52 -13.11 -6.51
N LEU A 57 16.57 -13.45 -5.23
CA LEU A 57 17.48 -14.48 -4.70
C LEU A 57 17.20 -15.87 -5.30
N VAL A 58 15.93 -16.22 -5.54
CA VAL A 58 15.57 -17.46 -6.24
C VAL A 58 16.13 -17.47 -7.66
N GLY A 59 15.96 -16.37 -8.42
CA GLY A 59 16.57 -16.24 -9.75
C GLY A 59 18.09 -16.31 -9.72
N MET A 60 18.73 -15.67 -8.73
CA MET A 60 20.19 -15.72 -8.55
C MET A 60 20.68 -17.15 -8.29
N LEU A 61 19.96 -17.91 -7.46
CA LEU A 61 20.32 -19.29 -7.14
C LEU A 61 20.32 -20.18 -8.39
N LEU A 62 19.38 -19.96 -9.32
CA LEU A 62 19.38 -20.62 -10.61
C LEU A 62 20.61 -20.21 -11.45
N ALA A 63 20.78 -18.91 -11.69
CA ALA A 63 21.80 -18.40 -12.60
C ALA A 63 23.24 -18.55 -12.11
N VAL A 64 23.47 -18.56 -10.80
CA VAL A 64 24.81 -18.61 -10.18
C VAL A 64 25.06 -19.95 -9.52
N GLY A 65 24.09 -20.46 -8.76
CA GLY A 65 24.24 -21.71 -8.01
C GLY A 65 24.50 -22.92 -8.92
N VAL A 66 23.73 -23.06 -10.01
CA VAL A 66 23.88 -24.19 -10.94
C VAL A 66 25.26 -24.19 -11.62
N PRO A 67 25.74 -23.10 -12.25
CA PRO A 67 27.10 -23.06 -12.81
C PRO A 67 28.21 -23.33 -11.77
N VAL A 68 28.09 -22.82 -10.54
CA VAL A 68 29.07 -23.09 -9.48
C VAL A 68 29.14 -24.58 -9.16
N VAL A 69 27.98 -25.25 -9.01
CA VAL A 69 27.93 -26.70 -8.79
C VAL A 69 28.59 -27.45 -9.96
N VAL A 70 28.35 -27.03 -11.20
CA VAL A 70 29.00 -27.63 -12.39
C VAL A 70 30.53 -27.53 -12.30
N ILE A 71 31.06 -26.36 -11.94
CA ILE A 71 32.51 -26.15 -11.79
C ILE A 71 33.07 -27.02 -10.65
N VAL A 72 32.40 -27.05 -9.50
CA VAL A 72 32.82 -27.86 -8.33
C VAL A 72 32.85 -29.35 -8.69
N VAL A 73 31.77 -29.87 -9.28
CA VAL A 73 31.68 -31.27 -9.72
C VAL A 73 32.75 -31.58 -10.76
N TYR A 74 33.01 -30.65 -11.69
CA TYR A 74 34.08 -30.82 -12.66
C TYR A 74 35.46 -30.91 -12.00
N VAL A 75 35.79 -30.02 -11.07
CA VAL A 75 37.07 -30.05 -10.33
C VAL A 75 37.24 -31.36 -9.57
N LEU A 76 36.18 -31.83 -8.90
CA LEU A 76 36.19 -33.10 -8.17
C LEU A 76 36.40 -34.31 -9.10
N LYS A 77 35.75 -34.33 -10.28
CA LYS A 77 35.89 -35.41 -11.26
C LYS A 77 37.22 -35.37 -12.00
N ARG A 78 37.74 -34.18 -12.33
CA ARG A 78 39.03 -34.01 -13.04
C ARG A 78 40.20 -34.56 -12.23
N ARG A 79 40.14 -34.50 -10.89
CA ARG A 79 41.12 -35.16 -10.01
C ARG A 79 41.18 -36.68 -10.21
N ARG A 80 40.09 -37.30 -10.67
CA ARG A 80 40.01 -38.75 -10.91
C ARG A 80 40.17 -39.13 -12.38
N GLN A 81 39.79 -38.26 -13.33
CA GLN A 81 39.80 -38.54 -14.77
C GLN A 81 40.17 -37.28 -15.60
N PRO A 82 41.44 -37.14 -16.06
CA PRO A 82 41.93 -35.92 -16.70
C PRO A 82 41.43 -35.68 -18.14
N ARG A 83 40.74 -36.65 -18.76
CA ARG A 83 40.24 -36.56 -20.17
C ARG A 83 38.81 -36.03 -20.30
N THR A 84 38.26 -35.38 -19.27
CA THR A 84 36.89 -34.85 -19.27
C THR A 84 36.77 -33.55 -20.09
N SER A 85 35.70 -33.45 -20.89
CA SER A 85 35.40 -32.28 -21.75
C SER A 85 35.27 -30.98 -20.94
N LEU A 86 35.87 -29.89 -21.44
CA LEU A 86 35.88 -28.56 -20.81
C LEU A 86 34.68 -27.68 -21.23
N ALA A 87 33.88 -28.08 -22.22
CA ALA A 87 32.84 -27.23 -22.80
C ALA A 87 31.82 -26.71 -21.76
N ALA A 88 31.36 -27.60 -20.87
CA ALA A 88 30.44 -27.26 -19.78
C ALA A 88 31.04 -26.24 -18.78
N VAL A 89 32.35 -26.33 -18.54
CA VAL A 89 33.07 -25.42 -17.62
C VAL A 89 33.21 -24.04 -18.23
N ILE A 90 33.56 -23.97 -19.52
CA ILE A 90 33.65 -22.70 -20.25
C ILE A 90 32.29 -22.00 -20.25
N SER A 91 31.22 -22.75 -20.57
CA SER A 91 29.85 -22.23 -20.54
C SER A 91 29.47 -21.73 -19.13
N ALA A 92 29.79 -22.49 -18.08
CA ALA A 92 29.55 -22.08 -16.70
C ALA A 92 30.30 -20.77 -16.33
N ILE A 93 31.55 -20.62 -16.75
CA ILE A 93 32.33 -19.39 -16.52
C ILE A 93 31.69 -18.20 -17.24
N VAL A 94 31.32 -18.35 -18.51
CA VAL A 94 30.66 -17.28 -19.28
C VAL A 94 29.36 -16.85 -18.62
N VAL A 95 28.53 -17.82 -18.20
CA VAL A 95 27.29 -17.54 -17.48
C VAL A 95 27.57 -16.80 -16.16
N LEU A 96 28.59 -17.21 -15.39
CA LEU A 96 28.92 -16.53 -14.12
C LEU A 96 29.41 -15.10 -14.32
N VAL A 97 30.24 -14.85 -15.33
CA VAL A 97 30.74 -13.50 -15.66
C VAL A 97 29.59 -12.54 -15.99
N ILE A 98 28.50 -13.04 -16.57
CA ILE A 98 27.30 -12.25 -16.90
C ILE A 98 26.36 -12.17 -15.69
N ALA A 99 26.06 -13.31 -15.07
CA ALA A 99 25.06 -13.43 -14.02
C ALA A 99 25.46 -12.70 -12.75
N VAL A 100 26.71 -12.83 -12.30
CA VAL A 100 27.14 -12.28 -11.00
C VAL A 100 27.00 -10.75 -10.96
N PRO A 101 27.53 -9.96 -11.91
CA PRO A 101 27.39 -8.51 -11.86
C PRO A 101 25.93 -8.04 -11.91
N LEU A 102 25.13 -8.63 -12.81
CA LEU A 102 23.73 -8.24 -13.01
C LEU A 102 22.86 -8.55 -11.78
N ASN A 103 23.03 -9.73 -11.18
CA ASN A 103 22.31 -10.11 -9.97
C ASN A 103 22.76 -9.28 -8.76
N THR A 104 24.06 -8.99 -8.64
CA THR A 104 24.60 -8.19 -7.54
C THR A 104 24.00 -6.78 -7.53
N LEU A 105 23.89 -6.13 -8.68
CA LEU A 105 23.28 -4.81 -8.81
C LEU A 105 21.79 -4.83 -8.42
N GLY A 106 21.03 -5.82 -8.92
CA GLY A 106 19.61 -5.96 -8.60
C GLY A 106 19.36 -6.19 -7.11
N ILE A 107 20.13 -7.09 -6.48
CA ILE A 107 20.00 -7.41 -5.05
C ILE A 107 20.43 -6.24 -4.17
N ALA A 108 21.58 -5.62 -4.46
CA ALA A 108 22.08 -4.49 -3.68
C ALA A 108 21.07 -3.33 -3.66
N GLY A 109 20.39 -3.09 -4.77
CA GLY A 109 19.31 -2.09 -4.86
C GLY A 109 18.11 -2.39 -3.95
N GLN A 110 17.82 -3.67 -3.67
CA GLN A 110 16.68 -4.08 -2.82
C GLN A 110 17.04 -4.23 -1.33
N VAL A 111 18.31 -4.43 -0.98
CA VAL A 111 18.71 -4.53 0.44
C VAL A 111 18.40 -3.24 1.18
N GLY A 112 18.63 -2.08 0.54
CA GLY A 112 18.31 -0.78 1.13
C GLY A 112 16.82 -0.61 1.41
N THR A 113 15.96 -1.00 0.47
CA THR A 113 14.49 -0.87 0.60
C THR A 113 13.93 -1.80 1.67
N VAL A 114 14.45 -3.02 1.80
CA VAL A 114 14.06 -3.96 2.87
C VAL A 114 14.52 -3.45 4.24
N ALA A 115 15.74 -2.92 4.33
CA ALA A 115 16.25 -2.35 5.57
C ALA A 115 15.44 -1.12 6.00
N GLU A 116 15.05 -0.26 5.05
CA GLU A 116 14.19 0.89 5.30
C GLU A 116 12.79 0.47 5.73
N ASP A 117 12.15 -0.48 5.05
CA ASP A 117 10.83 -1.01 5.44
C ASP A 117 10.87 -1.63 6.85
N ALA A 118 11.89 -2.44 7.15
CA ALA A 118 12.09 -3.00 8.49
C ALA A 118 12.30 -1.91 9.55
N ARG A 119 13.05 -0.85 9.21
CA ARG A 119 13.26 0.30 10.10
C ARG A 119 11.96 1.07 10.33
N LEU A 120 11.14 1.27 9.30
CA LEU A 120 9.83 1.94 9.43
C LEU A 120 8.90 1.12 10.33
N ARG A 121 8.80 -0.20 10.09
CA ARG A 121 7.98 -1.12 10.91
C ARG A 121 8.41 -1.21 12.37
N ALA A 122 9.70 -1.02 12.65
CA ALA A 122 10.21 -1.00 14.00
C ALA A 122 9.92 0.32 14.75
N GLN A 123 9.45 1.37 14.07
CA GLN A 123 9.09 2.61 14.73
C GLN A 123 7.74 2.48 15.44
N PRO A 124 7.60 3.07 16.64
CA PRO A 124 6.29 3.17 17.27
C PRO A 124 5.38 4.08 16.45
N ALA A 125 4.07 3.88 16.57
CA ALA A 125 3.09 4.80 16.00
C ALA A 125 3.35 6.24 16.48
N THR A 126 2.96 7.23 15.70
CA THR A 126 3.11 8.64 16.08
C THR A 126 2.10 9.02 17.18
N ALA A 127 2.28 10.18 17.81
CA ALA A 127 1.33 10.65 18.81
C ALA A 127 -0.08 10.92 18.20
N ALA A 128 -0.14 11.34 16.94
CA ALA A 128 -1.39 11.56 16.22
C ALA A 128 -2.09 10.24 15.89
N GLU A 129 -1.35 9.23 15.44
CA GLU A 129 -1.89 7.88 15.16
C GLU A 129 -2.44 7.20 16.42
N ARG A 130 -1.84 7.49 17.58
CA ARG A 130 -2.29 6.99 18.90
C ARG A 130 -3.36 7.84 19.56
N HIS A 131 -3.83 8.92 18.93
CA HIS A 131 -4.69 9.90 19.57
C HIS A 131 -5.93 9.27 20.24
N PHE A 132 -6.52 8.25 19.61
CA PHE A 132 -7.71 7.57 20.10
C PHE A 132 -7.46 6.22 20.79
N ALA A 133 -6.21 5.74 20.86
CA ALA A 133 -5.88 4.39 21.35
C ALA A 133 -6.32 4.13 22.81
N HIS A 134 -6.56 5.18 23.58
CA HIS A 134 -7.00 5.11 24.98
C HIS A 134 -8.31 5.87 25.24
N SER A 135 -9.02 6.27 24.19
CA SER A 135 -10.28 6.99 24.30
C SER A 135 -11.46 6.02 24.46
N GLU A 136 -12.32 6.26 25.44
CA GLU A 136 -13.58 5.51 25.57
C GLU A 136 -14.47 5.79 24.34
N GLY A 137 -14.80 4.75 23.59
CA GLY A 137 -15.58 4.86 22.34
C GLY A 137 -14.77 5.13 21.07
N GLY A 138 -13.45 5.35 21.18
CA GLY A 138 -12.55 5.44 20.03
C GLY A 138 -12.80 6.63 19.09
N ALA A 139 -12.16 6.56 17.92
CA ALA A 139 -12.31 7.55 16.85
C ALA A 139 -13.75 7.62 16.32
N GLU A 140 -14.46 6.49 16.26
CA GLU A 140 -15.85 6.41 15.80
C GLU A 140 -16.79 7.30 16.64
N ALA A 141 -16.76 7.15 17.97
CA ALA A 141 -17.63 7.92 18.84
C ALA A 141 -17.27 9.41 18.83
N ALA A 142 -15.98 9.74 18.76
CA ALA A 142 -15.51 11.11 18.66
C ALA A 142 -15.97 11.78 17.36
N LEU A 143 -15.77 11.13 16.22
CA LEU A 143 -16.21 11.64 14.92
C LEU A 143 -17.72 11.77 14.83
N ASN A 144 -18.49 10.79 15.31
CA ASN A 144 -19.94 10.90 15.37
C ASN A 144 -20.38 12.09 16.24
N ARG A 145 -19.76 12.29 17.42
CA ARG A 145 -20.08 13.42 18.30
C ARG A 145 -19.78 14.77 17.62
N ILE A 146 -18.58 14.93 17.07
CA ILE A 146 -18.14 16.19 16.45
C ILE A 146 -18.94 16.45 15.16
N GLY A 147 -19.10 15.42 14.33
CA GLY A 147 -19.86 15.48 13.09
C GLY A 147 -21.32 15.82 13.31
N ASP A 148 -22.02 15.08 14.18
CA ASP A 148 -23.43 15.32 14.49
C ASP A 148 -23.62 16.72 15.06
N ARG A 149 -22.74 17.17 15.96
CA ARG A 149 -22.80 18.52 16.50
C ARG A 149 -22.58 19.59 15.42
N THR A 150 -21.70 19.33 14.46
CA THR A 150 -21.47 20.24 13.33
C THR A 150 -22.72 20.33 12.44
N VAL A 151 -23.36 19.19 12.14
CA VAL A 151 -24.61 19.15 11.36
C VAL A 151 -25.74 19.89 12.09
N GLU A 152 -25.87 19.70 13.40
CA GLU A 152 -26.83 20.44 14.25
C GLU A 152 -26.65 21.95 14.18
N LEU A 153 -25.40 22.42 14.28
CA LEU A 153 -25.09 23.85 14.22
C LEU A 153 -25.35 24.45 12.84
N LEU A 154 -25.35 23.63 11.79
CA LEU A 154 -25.73 24.02 10.43
C LEU A 154 -27.25 23.92 10.17
N GLY A 155 -28.03 23.52 11.17
CA GLY A 155 -29.49 23.54 11.16
C GLY A 155 -30.17 22.26 10.69
N SER A 156 -29.48 21.12 10.71
CA SER A 156 -30.07 19.81 10.40
C SER A 156 -29.70 18.78 11.49
N ARG A 157 -30.21 17.56 11.41
CA ARG A 157 -29.74 16.43 12.23
C ARG A 157 -29.43 15.24 11.35
N ARG A 158 -28.45 14.43 11.75
CA ARG A 158 -28.13 13.17 11.05
C ARG A 158 -29.36 12.27 10.90
N SER A 159 -30.21 12.20 11.92
CA SER A 159 -31.44 11.40 11.91
C SER A 159 -32.51 11.86 10.92
N GLU A 160 -32.37 13.05 10.34
CA GLU A 160 -33.32 13.63 9.39
C GLU A 160 -32.95 13.29 7.94
N GLY A 161 -31.74 12.76 7.68
CA GLY A 161 -31.24 12.46 6.34
C GLY A 161 -31.21 10.97 5.99
N PHE A 162 -31.88 10.62 4.90
CA PHE A 162 -31.97 9.27 4.36
C PHE A 162 -31.40 9.20 2.95
N ARG A 163 -30.83 8.03 2.59
CA ARG A 163 -30.52 7.69 1.19
C ARG A 163 -31.82 7.57 0.40
N SER A 164 -31.73 7.61 -0.93
CA SER A 164 -32.86 7.34 -1.82
C SER A 164 -33.45 5.93 -1.67
N ASP A 165 -32.71 4.97 -1.08
CA ASP A 165 -33.20 3.63 -0.74
C ASP A 165 -33.89 3.55 0.64
N GLY A 166 -34.03 4.68 1.34
CA GLY A 166 -34.64 4.77 2.68
C GLY A 166 -33.73 4.35 3.84
N SER A 167 -32.50 3.90 3.57
CA SER A 167 -31.53 3.63 4.63
C SER A 167 -31.02 4.92 5.28
N PRO A 168 -30.73 4.94 6.58
CA PRO A 168 -30.04 6.07 7.19
C PRO A 168 -28.67 6.26 6.52
N LYS A 169 -28.36 7.49 6.10
CA LYS A 169 -27.09 7.87 5.48
C LYS A 169 -26.36 8.84 6.41
N GLY A 170 -25.14 8.49 6.78
CA GLY A 170 -24.24 9.37 7.53
C GLY A 170 -23.78 8.76 8.86
N GLY A 171 -22.76 9.38 9.44
CA GLY A 171 -22.02 8.85 10.58
C GLY A 171 -20.60 8.43 10.21
N ALA A 172 -19.82 8.13 11.24
CA ALA A 172 -18.46 7.65 11.08
C ALA A 172 -18.43 6.19 10.61
N TYR A 173 -17.61 5.88 9.62
CA TYR A 173 -17.25 4.53 9.20
C TYR A 173 -15.74 4.42 9.04
N SER A 174 -15.20 3.20 9.02
CA SER A 174 -13.76 2.96 8.92
C SER A 174 -13.37 2.20 7.67
N GLU A 175 -12.21 2.53 7.11
CA GLU A 175 -11.53 1.77 6.07
C GLU A 175 -10.13 1.34 6.53
N PRO A 176 -9.63 0.17 6.09
CA PRO A 176 -8.27 -0.25 6.40
C PRO A 176 -7.25 0.66 5.72
N CYS A 177 -6.19 0.99 6.45
CA CYS A 177 -5.08 1.82 5.96
C CYS A 177 -3.75 1.35 6.56
N LEU A 178 -2.65 1.97 6.13
CA LEU A 178 -1.34 1.79 6.72
C LEU A 178 -0.91 3.04 7.48
N LEU A 179 -0.45 2.83 8.71
CA LEU A 179 0.23 3.85 9.50
C LEU A 179 1.59 4.23 8.86
N ASP A 180 2.20 5.30 9.33
CA ASP A 180 3.54 5.75 8.93
C ASP A 180 4.59 4.65 9.16
N ASN A 181 4.41 3.85 10.22
CA ASN A 181 5.24 2.69 10.51
C ASN A 181 4.83 1.43 9.71
N ARG A 182 3.96 1.54 8.70
CA ARG A 182 3.48 0.43 7.85
C ARG A 182 2.72 -0.69 8.59
N GLN A 183 2.31 -0.47 9.84
CA GLN A 183 1.38 -1.37 10.51
C GLN A 183 -0.05 -1.09 10.05
N GLU A 184 -0.92 -2.09 10.18
CA GLU A 184 -2.34 -1.92 9.84
C GLU A 184 -3.02 -0.98 10.83
N GLY A 185 -3.75 -0.01 10.29
CA GLY A 185 -4.60 0.90 11.04
C GLY A 185 -6.01 0.96 10.47
N LEU A 186 -6.77 1.92 10.98
CA LEU A 186 -8.08 2.31 10.45
C LEU A 186 -8.12 3.81 10.23
N GLU A 187 -8.57 4.20 9.06
CA GLU A 187 -8.94 5.57 8.76
C GLU A 187 -10.44 5.68 8.94
N TRP A 188 -10.89 6.72 9.64
CA TRP A 188 -12.29 6.94 9.91
C TRP A 188 -12.79 8.15 9.15
N GLU A 189 -13.95 8.02 8.54
CA GLU A 189 -14.62 9.09 7.81
C GLU A 189 -16.06 9.26 8.32
N TYR A 190 -16.36 10.46 8.84
CA TYR A 190 -17.71 10.94 9.05
C TYR A 190 -18.12 11.77 7.86
N TRP A 191 -19.32 11.53 7.35
CA TRP A 191 -19.85 12.30 6.25
C TRP A 191 -21.36 12.55 6.40
N PHE A 192 -21.77 13.75 6.02
CA PHE A 192 -23.15 14.17 5.92
C PHE A 192 -23.24 15.26 4.85
N ILE A 193 -23.97 14.99 3.76
CA ILE A 193 -24.08 15.92 2.63
C ILE A 193 -25.57 16.10 2.33
N ALA A 194 -26.19 17.15 2.88
CA ALA A 194 -27.64 17.37 2.79
C ALA A 194 -28.18 17.37 1.35
N ALA A 195 -27.38 17.83 0.39
CA ALA A 195 -27.73 17.81 -1.04
C ALA A 195 -27.91 16.41 -1.64
N GLU A 196 -27.40 15.36 -0.98
CA GLU A 196 -27.53 13.96 -1.42
C GLU A 196 -28.55 13.17 -0.60
N LEU A 197 -29.32 13.84 0.25
CA LEU A 197 -30.19 13.24 1.25
C LEU A 197 -31.63 13.68 1.05
N HIS A 198 -32.53 12.80 1.45
CA HIS A 198 -33.96 13.07 1.52
C HIS A 198 -34.44 12.99 2.97
N ASP A 199 -35.52 13.69 3.29
CA ASP A 199 -36.19 13.59 4.57
C ASP A 199 -37.07 12.32 4.66
N ALA A 200 -37.72 12.12 5.81
CA ALA A 200 -38.59 10.95 6.03
C ALA A 200 -39.83 10.90 5.10
N SER A 201 -40.18 12.01 4.45
CA SER A 201 -41.25 12.08 3.45
C SER A 201 -40.77 11.81 2.03
N GLY A 202 -39.46 11.70 1.83
CA GLY A 202 -38.81 11.53 0.52
C GLY A 202 -38.58 12.85 -0.23
N ALA A 203 -38.77 14.00 0.43
CA ALA A 203 -38.41 15.30 -0.13
C ALA A 203 -36.91 15.56 0.06
N ASP A 204 -36.29 16.31 -0.85
CA ASP A 204 -34.87 16.66 -0.71
C ASP A 204 -34.62 17.43 0.57
N LEU A 205 -33.64 16.97 1.35
CA LEU A 205 -33.30 17.57 2.62
C LEU A 205 -32.75 18.99 2.42
N LEU A 206 -31.95 19.18 1.36
CA LEU A 206 -31.57 20.49 0.83
C LEU A 206 -32.23 20.68 -0.55
N PRO A 207 -33.23 21.58 -0.67
CA PRO A 207 -33.88 21.84 -1.95
C PRO A 207 -32.91 22.36 -3.01
N ASP A 208 -33.13 21.97 -4.27
CA ASP A 208 -32.32 22.43 -5.40
C ASP A 208 -32.18 23.96 -5.44
N GLY A 209 -30.92 24.42 -5.54
CA GLY A 209 -30.58 25.84 -5.57
C GLY A 209 -30.64 26.57 -4.21
N ALA A 210 -31.03 25.89 -3.13
CA ALA A 210 -30.97 26.45 -1.78
C ALA A 210 -29.54 26.42 -1.22
N ALA A 211 -29.13 27.52 -0.59
CA ALA A 211 -27.83 27.59 0.08
C ALA A 211 -27.83 26.87 1.45
N THR A 212 -28.99 26.73 2.09
CA THR A 212 -29.17 26.11 3.41
C THR A 212 -30.46 25.32 3.48
N VAL A 213 -30.53 24.37 4.41
CA VAL A 213 -31.80 23.72 4.80
C VAL A 213 -32.74 24.74 5.47
N PRO A 214 -34.06 24.48 5.55
CA PRO A 214 -34.99 25.36 6.26
C PRO A 214 -34.56 25.64 7.70
N GLY A 215 -34.30 26.91 8.03
CA GLY A 215 -33.81 27.33 9.35
C GLY A 215 -32.29 27.14 9.57
N GLY A 216 -31.55 26.72 8.54
CA GLY A 216 -30.10 26.58 8.58
C GLY A 216 -29.34 27.91 8.50
N ALA A 217 -28.08 27.89 8.92
CA ALA A 217 -27.19 29.04 8.94
C ALA A 217 -26.17 29.01 7.78
N THR A 218 -25.84 30.17 7.23
CA THR A 218 -24.73 30.34 6.27
C THR A 218 -23.41 30.69 6.93
N ASP A 219 -23.44 31.29 8.13
CA ASP A 219 -22.22 31.52 8.89
C ASP A 219 -21.76 30.26 9.65
N LEU A 220 -20.44 30.06 9.72
CA LEU A 220 -19.82 28.94 10.44
C LEU A 220 -19.24 29.37 11.79
N ALA A 221 -19.67 30.51 12.35
CA ALA A 221 -19.07 31.03 13.59
C ALA A 221 -19.30 30.07 14.76
N ALA A 222 -20.51 29.54 14.88
CA ALA A 222 -20.85 28.56 15.92
C ALA A 222 -20.13 27.22 15.72
N VAL A 223 -20.01 26.76 14.46
CA VAL A 223 -19.26 25.53 14.11
C VAL A 223 -17.79 25.66 14.53
N ARG A 224 -17.15 26.77 14.16
CA ARG A 224 -15.74 27.03 14.52
C ARG A 224 -15.54 27.10 16.03
N ALA A 225 -16.46 27.73 16.76
CA ALA A 225 -16.40 27.80 18.22
C ALA A 225 -16.54 26.39 18.85
N ALA A 226 -17.40 25.54 18.30
CA ALA A 226 -17.56 24.16 18.75
C ALA A 226 -16.31 23.31 18.49
N TRP A 227 -15.72 23.41 17.30
CA TRP A 227 -14.44 22.75 17.00
C TRP A 227 -13.33 23.22 17.94
N GLN A 228 -13.22 24.52 18.18
CA GLN A 228 -12.22 25.07 19.10
C GLN A 228 -12.38 24.53 20.53
N ALA A 229 -13.62 24.31 20.99
CA ALA A 229 -13.90 23.71 22.30
C ALA A 229 -13.46 22.24 22.39
N GLU A 230 -13.45 21.53 21.26
CA GLU A 230 -12.89 20.16 21.12
C GLU A 230 -11.36 20.18 20.83
N GLY A 231 -10.71 21.36 20.89
CA GLY A 231 -9.29 21.50 20.61
C GLY A 231 -8.93 21.44 19.12
N ILE A 232 -9.91 21.55 18.23
CA ILE A 232 -9.74 21.51 16.77
C ILE A 232 -9.72 22.95 16.24
N GLY A 233 -8.63 23.34 15.60
CA GLY A 233 -8.54 24.63 14.92
C GLY A 233 -9.43 24.70 13.68
N ALA A 234 -9.66 25.90 13.16
CA ALA A 234 -10.42 26.08 11.92
C ALA A 234 -9.73 27.08 11.00
N ALA A 235 -9.50 26.68 9.75
CA ALA A 235 -8.98 27.54 8.70
C ALA A 235 -10.03 27.71 7.60
N ARG A 236 -10.09 28.90 7.00
CA ARG A 236 -10.91 29.08 5.79
C ARG A 236 -10.26 28.25 4.67
N SER A 237 -11.07 27.50 3.94
CA SER A 237 -10.56 26.72 2.82
C SER A 237 -9.99 27.65 1.74
N ALA A 238 -8.83 27.27 1.20
CA ALA A 238 -8.26 27.94 0.01
C ALA A 238 -8.94 27.46 -1.28
N VAL A 239 -9.63 26.32 -1.23
CA VAL A 239 -10.27 25.63 -2.36
C VAL A 239 -11.71 25.31 -1.99
N GLY A 240 -12.67 26.06 -2.53
CA GLY A 240 -14.09 25.85 -2.23
C GLY A 240 -14.92 27.13 -2.30
N SER A 241 -16.18 27.04 -1.86
CA SER A 241 -17.03 28.23 -1.70
C SER A 241 -16.47 29.13 -0.59
N GLU A 242 -16.84 30.42 -0.63
CA GLU A 242 -16.38 31.40 0.34
C GLU A 242 -16.66 31.02 1.81
N GLU A 243 -17.65 30.16 2.04
CA GLU A 243 -18.15 29.76 3.37
C GLU A 243 -17.65 28.37 3.80
N GLN A 244 -16.67 27.78 3.11
CA GLN A 244 -16.07 26.50 3.48
C GLN A 244 -14.91 26.66 4.47
N TYR A 245 -14.93 25.87 5.53
CA TYR A 245 -13.87 25.82 6.55
C TYR A 245 -13.33 24.41 6.72
N GLU A 246 -12.02 24.31 6.90
CA GLU A 246 -11.28 23.07 7.14
C GLU A 246 -10.93 22.99 8.64
N PRO A 247 -11.35 21.92 9.35
CA PRO A 247 -10.90 21.66 10.70
C PRO A 247 -9.41 21.25 10.69
N ARG A 248 -8.66 21.67 11.71
CA ARG A 248 -7.22 21.45 11.83
C ARG A 248 -6.89 20.82 13.18
N ALA A 249 -6.48 19.55 13.12
CA ALA A 249 -5.90 18.81 14.23
C ALA A 249 -4.92 17.78 13.66
N ASP A 250 -3.89 17.41 14.42
CA ASP A 250 -2.84 16.50 13.93
C ASP A 250 -3.36 15.10 13.55
N TRP A 251 -4.50 14.71 14.10
CA TRP A 251 -5.18 13.43 13.84
C TRP A 251 -6.25 13.53 12.73
N LEU A 252 -6.51 14.72 12.18
CA LEU A 252 -7.46 14.94 11.07
C LEU A 252 -6.72 15.07 9.74
N ALA A 253 -7.24 14.40 8.71
CA ALA A 253 -6.80 14.57 7.35
C ALA A 253 -7.21 15.95 6.81
N SER A 254 -6.35 16.53 5.96
CA SER A 254 -6.56 17.85 5.35
C SER A 254 -7.74 17.90 4.37
N SER A 255 -8.28 16.75 3.98
CA SER A 255 -9.49 16.65 3.15
C SER A 255 -10.79 16.88 3.93
N SER A 256 -10.72 17.07 5.24
CA SER A 256 -11.87 17.39 6.08
C SER A 256 -12.37 18.81 5.83
N TYR A 257 -13.69 19.03 5.80
CA TYR A 257 -14.30 20.35 5.70
C TYR A 257 -15.75 20.38 6.17
N ALA A 258 -16.24 21.59 6.46
CA ALA A 258 -17.65 21.89 6.60
C ALA A 258 -18.03 23.15 5.82
N ARG A 259 -19.28 23.19 5.32
CA ARG A 259 -19.87 24.36 4.66
C ARG A 259 -21.40 24.37 4.81
N PRO A 260 -22.07 25.51 4.54
CA PRO A 260 -23.54 25.61 4.52
C PRO A 260 -24.20 24.68 3.51
N GLY A 261 -25.51 24.47 3.66
CA GLY A 261 -26.22 23.41 2.93
C GLY A 261 -25.73 22.06 3.45
N PRO A 262 -25.88 21.83 4.77
CA PRO A 262 -24.97 21.10 5.64
C PRO A 262 -24.19 20.02 4.91
N THR A 263 -22.96 20.37 4.58
CA THR A 263 -21.98 19.46 3.99
C THR A 263 -20.84 19.37 5.00
N VAL A 264 -20.71 18.21 5.65
CA VAL A 264 -19.73 17.94 6.69
C VAL A 264 -19.00 16.66 6.32
N VAL A 265 -17.69 16.76 6.12
CA VAL A 265 -16.81 15.63 5.88
C VAL A 265 -15.65 15.74 6.87
N LEU A 266 -15.51 14.78 7.77
CA LEU A 266 -14.41 14.71 8.72
C LEU A 266 -13.71 13.38 8.53
N ARG A 267 -12.44 13.42 8.15
CA ARG A 267 -11.63 12.23 7.91
C ARG A 267 -10.42 12.28 8.83
N THR A 268 -10.13 11.19 9.51
CA THR A 268 -8.90 11.08 10.31
C THR A 268 -7.72 10.79 9.39
N ILE A 269 -6.50 10.91 9.91
CA ILE A 269 -5.37 10.16 9.34
C ILE A 269 -5.59 8.65 9.58
N CYS A 270 -4.66 7.81 9.15
CA CYS A 270 -4.64 6.41 9.58
C CYS A 270 -4.38 6.35 11.09
N LEU A 271 -5.22 5.65 11.85
CA LEU A 271 -5.13 5.55 13.31
C LEU A 271 -4.86 4.11 13.74
N GLU A 272 -4.20 3.95 14.89
CA GLU A 272 -4.05 2.63 15.51
C GLU A 272 -5.43 2.04 15.85
N ARG A 273 -5.57 0.72 15.68
CA ARG A 273 -6.82 0.00 15.94
C ARG A 273 -7.18 -0.09 17.42
#